data_AF-A0A975DXW5-F1
#
_entry.id   AF-A0A975DXW5-F1
#
_cell.length_a   1.000
_cell.length_b   1.000
_cell.length_c   1.000
_cell.angle_alpha   90.00
_cell.angle_beta   90.00
_cell.angle_gamma   90.00
#
_symmetry.space_group_name_H-M   'P 1'
#
loop_
_entity.id
_entity.type
_entity.pdbx_description
1 polymer ?
#
loop_
_entity_poly.entity_id
_entity_poly.type
_entity_poly.pdbx_seq_one_letter_code
_entity_poly.pdbx_strand_id
1 'polypeptide(L)'
;MDYSTGKLAFIFIVATLLAAVFALLLARRYRHAMRTLMSAPATAVASGADVRLAAPGPPARIGLADNRRAGWRVTALLVGMSALISFSSAWLFLSVAMAKEDILTPARLIVLGLLNLWPVIPALGLLWRWSRARMLGALALWLVASLALMAWRSIEAQPLSTMMLYLGSEIGVPMLFIAALCLGGATRAIAPWLLPLLLVLVWASIGGVDLLAWIVAARSDWLKAMPGWLNAYVVMLGFVVAPWLIAWWPARQLGRWLGAAYTRKWLSELIVLFTAVWGIVLLMRALGAGGDMGLAAAVMLLPLAWVPLTMAIAGRQATPPGRPPTLLVLRVFQRDAQVQALFDDVVERWRLTGNTVLIAGTDLVERTIDASDIFSFIDGRLAERFIRHPSEVNARVAGFDLQRDADGRHRINEVYCHDSTWQQALDALVAGSDVVLMDLRSFKTHNRGCRHELGVLARAPRLGRVVVLTDGDTDRDEAAAATADAPPGRFVWIDSSRVNAAKRREVLAALFVADTAPTP
;
A
#
# COMPACT_ATOMS: atom_id res chain seq x y z
N MET A 1 -4.39 21.33 31.37
CA MET A 1 -5.31 20.52 30.54
C MET A 1 -5.23 19.10 31.06
N ASP A 2 -6.25 18.65 31.79
CA ASP A 2 -6.35 17.23 32.15
C ASP A 2 -6.83 16.47 30.92
N TYR A 3 -5.90 15.80 30.22
CA TYR A 3 -6.24 14.87 29.17
C TYR A 3 -6.69 13.56 29.82
N SER A 4 -7.99 13.44 30.08
CA SER A 4 -8.57 12.15 30.44
C SER A 4 -8.37 11.16 29.28
N THR A 5 -8.01 9.91 29.58
CA THR A 5 -7.86 8.81 28.60
C THR A 5 -9.03 8.73 27.61
N GLY A 6 -10.25 9.01 28.06
CA GLY A 6 -11.44 9.05 27.22
C GLY A 6 -11.39 10.07 26.08
N LYS A 7 -10.78 11.24 26.29
CA LYS A 7 -10.60 12.26 25.24
C LYS A 7 -9.65 11.77 24.16
N LEU A 8 -8.53 11.17 24.54
CA LEU A 8 -7.55 10.64 23.59
C LEU A 8 -8.13 9.47 22.79
N ALA A 9 -8.90 8.59 23.44
CA ALA A 9 -9.63 7.51 22.76
C ALA A 9 -10.67 8.08 21.78
N PHE A 10 -11.44 9.10 22.17
CA PHE A 10 -12.38 9.78 21.29
C PHE A 10 -11.70 10.38 20.05
N ILE A 11 -10.58 11.08 20.25
CA ILE A 11 -9.79 11.66 19.15
C ILE A 11 -9.37 10.56 18.17
N PHE A 12 -8.84 9.45 18.67
CA PHE A 12 -8.39 8.34 17.82
C PHE A 12 -9.54 7.69 17.05
N ILE A 13 -10.67 7.42 17.71
CA ILE A 13 -11.86 6.82 17.07
C ILE A 13 -12.39 7.74 15.97
N VAL A 14 -12.61 9.02 16.28
CA VAL A 14 -13.16 9.98 15.31
C VAL A 14 -12.19 10.20 14.15
N ALA A 15 -10.89 10.37 14.41
CA ALA A 15 -9.89 10.51 13.36
C ALA A 15 -9.84 9.29 12.44
N THR A 16 -9.97 8.07 12.99
CA THR A 16 -10.00 6.84 12.21
C THR A 16 -11.25 6.75 11.32
N LEU A 17 -12.43 7.05 11.86
CA LEU A 17 -13.68 7.06 11.09
C LEU A 17 -13.63 8.10 9.98
N LEU A 18 -13.17 9.32 10.29
CA LEU A 18 -12.98 10.37 9.30
C LEU A 18 -11.96 9.98 8.24
N ALA A 19 -10.84 9.33 8.61
CA ALA A 19 -9.82 8.88 7.67
C ALA A 19 -10.40 7.86 6.67
N ALA A 20 -11.18 6.89 7.16
CA ALA A 20 -11.84 5.92 6.31
C ALA A 20 -12.88 6.57 5.38
N VAL A 21 -13.72 7.47 5.90
CA VAL A 21 -14.75 8.17 5.09
C VAL A 21 -14.10 9.08 4.05
N PHE A 22 -13.14 9.92 4.44
CA PHE A 22 -12.45 10.81 3.52
C PHE A 22 -11.64 10.04 2.47
N ALA A 23 -11.03 8.91 2.82
CA ALA A 23 -10.38 8.04 1.85
C ALA A 23 -11.35 7.56 0.76
N LEU A 24 -12.56 7.12 1.13
CA LEU A 24 -13.58 6.70 0.18
C LEU A 24 -14.08 7.87 -0.69
N LEU A 25 -14.30 9.04 -0.09
CA LEU A 25 -14.72 10.24 -0.82
C LEU A 25 -13.63 10.71 -1.80
N LEU A 26 -12.38 10.74 -1.36
CA LEU A 26 -11.25 11.15 -2.18
C LEU A 26 -11.03 10.18 -3.34
N ALA A 27 -11.13 8.87 -3.12
CA ALA A 27 -11.07 7.87 -4.19
C ALA A 27 -12.19 8.04 -5.21
N ARG A 28 -13.42 8.36 -4.78
CA ARG A 28 -14.54 8.64 -5.68
C ARG A 28 -14.28 9.90 -6.53
N ARG A 29 -13.80 10.98 -5.91
CA ARG A 29 -13.49 12.24 -6.59
C ARG A 29 -12.31 12.08 -7.56
N TYR A 30 -11.26 11.37 -7.14
CA TYR A 30 -10.10 11.02 -7.95
C TYR A 30 -10.52 10.28 -9.22
N ARG A 31 -11.38 9.27 -9.08
CA ARG A 31 -11.92 8.53 -10.22
C ARG A 31 -12.70 9.41 -11.19
N HIS A 32 -13.53 10.31 -10.68
CA HIS A 32 -14.29 11.21 -11.53
C HIS A 32 -13.36 12.15 -12.32
N ALA A 33 -12.34 12.71 -11.66
CA ALA A 33 -11.33 13.53 -12.32
C ALA A 33 -10.52 12.74 -13.36
N MET A 34 -10.10 11.51 -13.03
CA MET A 34 -9.37 10.61 -13.93
C MET A 34 -10.18 10.30 -15.20
N ARG A 35 -11.46 9.96 -15.06
CA ARG A 35 -12.35 9.71 -16.21
C ARG A 35 -12.50 10.94 -17.10
N THR A 36 -12.67 12.11 -16.47
CA THR A 36 -12.81 13.38 -17.19
C THR A 36 -11.55 13.71 -17.99
N LEU A 37 -10.38 13.54 -17.38
CA LEU A 37 -9.09 13.76 -18.03
C LEU A 37 -8.84 12.74 -19.15
N MET A 38 -9.17 11.46 -18.96
CA MET A 38 -9.05 10.44 -20.02
C MET A 38 -9.93 10.73 -21.23
N SER A 39 -11.14 11.27 -21.01
CA SER A 39 -12.08 11.61 -22.08
C SER A 39 -11.81 12.95 -22.78
N ALA A 40 -10.87 13.76 -22.28
CA ALA A 40 -10.59 15.06 -22.86
C ALA A 40 -9.95 14.90 -24.25
N PRO A 41 -10.39 15.66 -25.27
CA PRO A 41 -9.85 15.57 -26.62
C PRO A 41 -8.38 15.99 -26.62
N ALA A 42 -7.51 15.15 -27.19
CA ALA A 42 -6.11 15.47 -27.38
C ALA A 42 -5.94 16.39 -28.61
N THR A 43 -5.29 17.53 -28.45
CA THR A 43 -4.88 18.38 -29.56
C THR A 43 -3.70 17.74 -30.29
N ALA A 44 -3.90 17.34 -31.54
CA ALA A 44 -2.88 16.73 -32.38
C ALA A 44 -1.80 17.75 -32.78
N VAL A 45 -0.54 17.41 -32.52
CA VAL A 45 0.64 18.13 -33.03
C VAL A 45 1.64 17.10 -33.56
N ALA A 46 2.37 17.46 -34.60
CA ALA A 46 3.25 16.56 -35.35
C ALA A 46 4.37 15.94 -34.52
N SER A 47 4.69 14.69 -34.87
CA SER A 47 5.71 13.80 -34.31
C SER A 47 7.12 14.18 -34.80
N GLY A 48 8.15 14.05 -33.95
CA GLY A 48 9.52 14.32 -34.37
C GLY A 48 10.67 13.84 -33.46
N ALA A 49 10.45 12.94 -32.50
CA ALA A 49 11.55 12.42 -31.67
C ALA A 49 11.51 10.89 -31.59
N ASP A 50 12.68 10.26 -31.67
CA ASP A 50 12.86 8.85 -31.29
C ASP A 50 12.50 8.70 -29.80
N VAL A 51 11.47 7.90 -29.50
CA VAL A 51 10.89 7.77 -28.16
C VAL A 51 11.27 6.43 -27.54
N ARG A 52 12.05 6.40 -26.46
CA ARG A 52 12.53 5.14 -25.85
C ARG A 52 12.72 5.24 -24.34
N LEU A 53 12.21 4.24 -23.61
CA LEU A 53 12.65 3.97 -22.24
C LEU A 53 14.14 3.59 -22.26
N ALA A 54 14.98 4.45 -21.70
CA ALA A 54 16.39 4.16 -21.54
C ALA A 54 16.57 3.00 -20.56
N ALA A 55 17.04 1.86 -21.05
CA ALA A 55 17.42 0.71 -20.23
C ALA A 55 18.96 0.57 -20.25
N PRO A 56 19.68 1.20 -19.29
CA PRO A 56 21.14 1.19 -19.26
C PRO A 56 21.66 -0.19 -18.87
N GLY A 57 22.29 -0.88 -19.82
CA GLY A 57 22.93 -2.18 -19.59
C GLY A 57 22.03 -3.42 -19.70
N PRO A 58 22.61 -4.62 -19.64
CA PRO A 58 21.87 -5.88 -19.69
C PRO A 58 21.07 -6.11 -18.39
N PRO A 59 19.87 -6.71 -18.48
CA PRO A 59 19.11 -7.09 -17.30
C PRO A 59 19.86 -8.16 -16.49
N ALA A 60 19.73 -8.08 -15.17
CA ALA A 60 20.17 -9.12 -14.26
C ALA A 60 19.41 -10.42 -14.59
N ARG A 61 20.13 -11.53 -14.60
CA ARG A 61 19.52 -12.86 -14.77
C ARG A 61 18.89 -13.26 -13.44
N ILE A 62 17.56 -13.20 -13.39
CA ILE A 62 16.78 -13.51 -12.19
C ILE A 62 15.86 -14.68 -12.51
N GLY A 63 15.95 -15.73 -11.71
CA GLY A 63 15.04 -16.87 -11.80
C GLY A 63 13.91 -16.84 -10.78
N LEU A 64 12.99 -17.80 -10.88
CA LEU A 64 11.91 -17.98 -9.90
C LEU A 64 12.45 -18.26 -8.47
N ALA A 65 13.60 -18.93 -8.37
CA ALA A 65 14.25 -19.18 -7.08
C ALA A 65 14.74 -17.88 -6.41
N ASP A 66 15.28 -16.94 -7.18
CA ASP A 66 15.67 -15.61 -6.67
C ASP A 66 14.46 -14.83 -6.19
N ASN A 67 13.37 -14.87 -6.95
CA ASN A 67 12.11 -14.25 -6.55
C ASN A 67 11.56 -14.82 -5.23
N ARG A 68 11.58 -16.15 -5.08
CA ARG A 68 11.21 -16.80 -3.81
C ARG A 68 12.13 -16.39 -2.67
N ARG A 69 13.45 -16.35 -2.89
CA ARG A 69 14.44 -15.89 -1.89
C ARG A 69 14.19 -14.44 -1.49
N ALA A 70 13.93 -13.55 -2.45
CA ALA A 70 13.59 -12.15 -2.17
C ALA A 70 12.31 -12.03 -1.34
N GLY A 71 11.25 -12.78 -1.67
CA GLY A 71 10.02 -12.81 -0.88
C GLY A 71 10.23 -13.29 0.56
N TRP A 72 11.05 -14.33 0.76
CA TRP A 72 11.40 -14.80 2.10
C TRP A 72 12.27 -13.82 2.88
N ARG A 73 13.16 -13.06 2.22
CA ARG A 73 13.95 -12.00 2.87
C ARG A 73 13.03 -10.90 3.41
N VAL A 74 12.08 -10.41 2.61
CA VAL A 74 11.10 -9.40 3.08
C VAL A 74 10.22 -9.97 4.19
N THR A 75 9.82 -11.23 4.08
CA THR A 75 9.05 -11.92 5.14
C THR A 75 9.85 -11.98 6.44
N ALA A 76 11.12 -12.39 6.40
CA ALA A 76 12.00 -12.45 7.56
C ALA A 76 12.23 -11.07 8.16
N LEU A 77 12.36 -10.03 7.33
CA LEU A 77 12.45 -8.64 7.77
C LEU A 77 11.20 -8.21 8.55
N LEU A 78 10.00 -8.43 7.99
CA LEU A 78 8.74 -8.07 8.65
C LEU A 78 8.52 -8.86 9.95
N VAL A 79 8.85 -10.16 9.97
CA VAL A 79 8.74 -11.01 11.15
C VAL A 79 9.75 -10.58 12.22
N GLY A 80 11.01 -10.36 11.86
CA GLY A 80 12.04 -9.91 12.79
C GLY A 80 11.73 -8.53 13.37
N MET A 81 11.28 -7.59 12.54
CA MET A 81 10.81 -6.28 12.99
C MET A 81 9.58 -6.39 13.92
N SER A 82 8.62 -7.25 13.58
CA SER A 82 7.45 -7.52 14.43
C SER A 82 7.85 -8.10 15.79
N ALA A 83 8.84 -9.00 15.82
CA ALA A 83 9.39 -9.54 17.06
C ALA A 83 10.05 -8.45 17.90
N LEU A 84 10.90 -7.60 17.30
CA LEU A 84 11.52 -6.47 18.00
C LEU A 84 10.47 -5.54 18.61
N ILE A 85 9.43 -5.19 17.84
CA ILE A 85 8.33 -4.34 18.32
C ILE A 85 7.56 -5.01 19.45
N SER A 86 7.16 -6.27 19.27
CA SER A 86 6.36 -7.01 20.24
C SER A 86 7.09 -7.21 21.58
N PHE A 87 8.35 -7.68 21.53
CA PHE A 87 9.13 -7.93 22.73
C PHE A 87 9.55 -6.65 23.45
N SER A 88 9.89 -5.57 22.72
CA SER A 88 10.17 -4.28 23.36
C SER A 88 8.91 -3.64 23.95
N SER A 89 7.75 -3.80 23.31
CA SER A 89 6.44 -3.40 23.86
C SER A 89 6.07 -4.20 25.12
N ALA A 90 6.28 -5.51 25.11
CA ALA A 90 6.07 -6.37 26.28
C ALA A 90 7.00 -5.98 27.44
N TRP A 91 8.28 -5.70 27.13
CA TRP A 91 9.23 -5.20 28.11
C TRP A 91 8.79 -3.87 28.72
N LEU A 92 8.48 -2.85 27.90
CA LEU A 92 8.01 -1.55 28.37
C LEU A 92 6.75 -1.64 29.22
N PHE A 93 5.81 -2.50 28.85
CA PHE A 93 4.61 -2.69 29.65
C PHE A 93 4.92 -3.30 31.02
N LEU A 94 5.73 -4.36 31.08
CA LEU A 94 6.08 -4.99 32.35
C LEU A 94 6.97 -4.11 33.23
N SER A 95 7.93 -3.38 32.63
CA SER A 95 8.91 -2.59 33.37
C SER A 95 8.43 -1.19 33.72
N VAL A 96 7.49 -0.62 32.96
CA VAL A 96 7.02 0.76 33.15
C VAL A 96 5.56 0.81 33.57
N ALA A 97 4.62 0.25 32.78
CA ALA A 97 3.20 0.31 33.12
C ALA A 97 2.87 -0.51 34.38
N MET A 98 3.51 -1.66 34.52
CA MET A 98 3.32 -2.60 35.64
C MET A 98 4.45 -2.53 36.67
N ALA A 99 5.22 -1.43 36.67
CA ALA A 99 6.40 -1.28 37.54
C ALA A 99 6.08 -1.48 39.03
N LYS A 100 4.89 -1.03 39.47
CA LYS A 100 4.44 -1.13 40.86
C LYS A 100 4.20 -2.57 41.33
N GLU A 101 3.97 -3.49 40.41
CA GLU A 101 3.66 -4.89 40.75
C GLU A 101 4.91 -5.78 40.75
N ASP A 102 6.08 -5.25 40.36
CA ASP A 102 7.37 -5.96 40.25
C ASP A 102 7.26 -7.32 39.54
N ILE A 103 6.48 -7.34 38.46
CA ILE A 103 6.12 -8.57 37.74
C ILE A 103 7.05 -8.94 36.60
N LEU A 104 8.12 -8.18 36.37
CA LEU A 104 9.04 -8.40 35.26
C LEU A 104 9.85 -9.69 35.48
N THR A 105 9.51 -10.72 34.71
CA THR A 105 10.27 -11.98 34.65
C THR A 105 10.54 -12.36 33.19
N PRO A 106 11.63 -13.07 32.88
CA PRO A 106 11.90 -13.56 31.52
C PRO A 106 10.74 -14.41 30.97
N ALA A 107 10.14 -15.21 31.85
CA ALA A 107 8.94 -16.01 31.58
C ALA A 107 7.76 -15.17 31.07
N ARG A 108 7.39 -14.11 31.81
CA ARG A 108 6.26 -13.23 31.44
C ARG A 108 6.58 -12.39 30.21
N LEU A 109 7.83 -11.94 30.06
CA LEU A 109 8.28 -11.22 28.89
C LEU A 109 8.11 -12.07 27.62
N ILE A 110 8.53 -13.34 27.65
CA ILE A 110 8.38 -14.26 26.52
C ILE A 110 6.90 -14.50 26.21
N VAL A 111 6.08 -14.79 27.22
CA VAL A 111 4.65 -15.05 27.02
C VAL A 111 3.95 -13.82 26.42
N LEU A 112 4.12 -12.63 27.00
CA LEU A 112 3.52 -11.41 26.47
C LEU A 112 4.08 -11.02 25.11
N GLY A 113 5.39 -11.16 24.89
CA GLY A 113 6.03 -10.89 23.60
C GLY A 113 5.51 -11.82 22.50
N LEU A 114 5.26 -13.09 22.82
CA LEU A 114 4.62 -14.02 21.89
C LEU A 114 3.15 -13.67 21.67
N LEU A 115 2.34 -13.47 22.71
CA LEU A 115 0.90 -13.15 22.56
C LEU A 115 0.66 -11.90 21.70
N ASN A 116 1.49 -10.87 21.86
CA ASN A 116 1.36 -9.60 21.14
C ASN A 116 1.94 -9.60 19.72
N LEU A 117 2.47 -10.73 19.24
CA LEU A 117 3.10 -10.81 17.91
C LEU A 117 2.07 -10.92 16.76
N TRP A 118 0.79 -11.11 17.07
CA TRP A 118 -0.29 -11.28 16.10
C TRP A 118 -0.37 -10.22 14.98
N PRO A 119 0.01 -8.93 15.14
CA PRO A 119 -0.06 -7.94 14.07
C PRO A 119 0.87 -8.27 12.88
N VAL A 120 1.80 -9.22 13.04
CA VAL A 120 2.57 -9.80 11.93
C VAL A 120 1.65 -10.47 10.89
N ILE A 121 0.50 -11.00 11.30
CA ILE A 121 -0.43 -11.73 10.43
C ILE A 121 -1.02 -10.82 9.36
N PRO A 122 -1.67 -9.68 9.68
CA PRO A 122 -2.13 -8.74 8.65
C PRO A 122 -0.96 -8.15 7.85
N ALA A 123 0.21 -7.91 8.45
CA ALA A 123 1.40 -7.47 7.72
C ALA A 123 1.85 -8.46 6.62
N LEU A 124 1.89 -9.77 6.95
CA LEU A 124 2.17 -10.82 5.97
C LEU A 124 1.03 -10.99 4.97
N GLY A 125 -0.21 -10.81 5.42
CA GLY A 125 -1.39 -10.78 4.56
C GLY A 125 -1.30 -9.71 3.48
N LEU A 126 -0.77 -8.52 3.81
CA LEU A 126 -0.52 -7.43 2.87
C LEU A 126 0.60 -7.77 1.89
N LEU A 127 1.75 -8.26 2.38
CA LEU A 127 2.89 -8.64 1.53
C LEU A 127 2.52 -9.77 0.54
N TRP A 128 1.81 -10.79 1.02
CA TRP A 128 1.49 -11.98 0.24
C TRP A 128 0.10 -11.93 -0.41
N ARG A 129 -0.61 -10.80 -0.30
CA ARG A 129 -1.99 -10.59 -0.79
C ARG A 129 -2.93 -11.74 -0.40
N TRP A 130 -2.93 -12.11 0.87
CA TRP A 130 -3.82 -13.17 1.36
C TRP A 130 -5.28 -12.79 1.17
N SER A 131 -6.11 -13.79 0.84
CA SER A 131 -7.55 -13.62 0.91
C SER A 131 -7.97 -13.34 2.36
N ARG A 132 -9.11 -12.64 2.52
CA ARG A 132 -9.68 -12.36 3.85
C ARG A 132 -9.91 -13.65 4.64
N ALA A 133 -10.37 -14.72 3.98
CA ALA A 133 -10.56 -16.02 4.60
C ALA A 133 -9.25 -16.61 5.14
N ARG A 134 -8.15 -16.54 4.38
CA ARG A 134 -6.85 -17.04 4.83
C ARG A 134 -6.31 -16.24 6.02
N MET A 135 -6.47 -14.92 5.99
CA MET A 135 -6.06 -14.05 7.10
C MET A 135 -6.88 -14.31 8.36
N LEU A 136 -8.21 -14.43 8.24
CA LEU A 136 -9.09 -14.80 9.35
C LEU A 136 -8.77 -16.19 9.90
N GLY A 137 -8.47 -17.16 9.04
CA GLY A 137 -8.04 -18.49 9.45
C GLY A 137 -6.71 -18.48 10.20
N ALA A 138 -5.74 -17.67 9.77
CA ALA A 138 -4.47 -17.49 10.47
C ALA A 138 -4.65 -16.81 11.84
N LEU A 139 -5.53 -15.79 11.93
CA LEU A 139 -5.88 -15.15 13.20
C LEU A 139 -6.62 -16.11 14.14
N ALA A 140 -7.52 -16.94 13.62
CA ALA A 140 -8.21 -17.95 14.42
C ALA A 140 -7.23 -19.01 14.95
N LEU A 141 -6.30 -19.48 14.11
CA LEU A 141 -5.24 -20.39 14.56
C LEU A 141 -4.36 -19.74 15.64
N TRP A 142 -4.02 -18.45 15.47
CA TRP A 142 -3.29 -17.70 16.46
C TRP A 142 -4.04 -17.56 17.79
N LEU A 143 -5.35 -17.32 17.74
CA LEU A 143 -6.22 -17.26 18.91
C LEU A 143 -6.19 -18.60 19.67
N VAL A 144 -6.32 -19.73 18.97
CA VAL A 144 -6.24 -21.07 19.57
C VAL A 144 -4.87 -21.30 20.22
N ALA A 145 -3.78 -20.95 19.52
CA ALA A 145 -2.43 -21.08 20.07
C ALA A 145 -2.22 -20.18 21.30
N SER A 146 -2.77 -18.96 21.28
CA SER A 146 -2.71 -18.01 22.39
C SER A 146 -3.49 -18.52 23.61
N LEU A 147 -4.68 -19.10 23.40
CA LEU A 147 -5.46 -19.74 24.45
C LEU A 147 -4.69 -20.92 25.07
N ALA A 148 -4.08 -21.78 24.25
CA ALA A 148 -3.27 -22.89 24.74
C ALA A 148 -2.06 -22.40 25.55
N LEU A 149 -1.37 -21.35 25.09
CA LEU A 149 -0.24 -20.75 25.81
C LEU A 149 -0.66 -20.12 27.15
N MET A 150 -1.78 -19.40 27.17
CA MET A 150 -2.34 -18.81 28.39
C MET A 150 -2.77 -19.88 29.39
N ALA A 151 -3.49 -20.92 28.93
CA ALA A 151 -3.92 -22.03 29.77
C ALA A 151 -2.73 -22.79 30.37
N TRP A 152 -1.67 -23.02 29.57
CA TRP A 152 -0.47 -23.70 30.05
C TRP A 152 0.31 -22.89 31.09
N ARG A 153 0.36 -21.56 30.95
CA ARG A 153 1.15 -20.68 31.84
C ARG A 153 0.35 -20.08 32.99
N SER A 154 -0.97 -20.30 33.03
CA SER A 154 -1.82 -19.83 34.11
C SER A 154 -1.47 -20.56 35.40
N ILE A 155 -1.19 -19.80 36.45
CA ILE A 155 -0.88 -20.32 37.79
C ILE A 155 -2.18 -20.53 38.58
N GLU A 156 -3.26 -19.89 38.17
CA GLU A 156 -4.60 -20.00 38.74
C GLU A 156 -5.61 -20.46 37.67
N ALA A 157 -6.68 -21.12 38.09
CA ALA A 157 -7.76 -21.51 37.20
C ALA A 157 -8.50 -20.27 36.69
N GLN A 158 -8.17 -19.84 35.49
CA GLN A 158 -8.83 -18.71 34.82
C GLN A 158 -9.97 -19.24 33.95
N PRO A 159 -11.20 -18.72 34.09
CA PRO A 159 -12.32 -19.18 33.28
C PRO A 159 -12.08 -18.82 31.80
N LEU A 160 -12.50 -19.73 30.91
CA LEU A 160 -12.32 -19.56 29.46
C LEU A 160 -12.92 -18.24 28.95
N SER A 161 -14.05 -17.81 29.51
CA SER A 161 -14.71 -16.55 29.17
C SER A 161 -13.81 -15.34 29.39
N THR A 162 -13.03 -15.29 30.48
CA THR A 162 -12.09 -14.20 30.76
C THR A 162 -10.93 -14.20 29.77
N MET A 163 -10.36 -15.37 29.46
CA MET A 163 -9.29 -15.47 28.46
C MET A 163 -9.78 -15.06 27.06
N MET A 164 -10.99 -15.49 26.69
CA MET A 164 -11.61 -15.11 25.41
C MET A 164 -11.95 -13.62 25.35
N LEU A 165 -12.43 -13.03 26.44
CA LEU A 165 -12.71 -11.59 26.50
C LEU A 165 -11.41 -10.79 26.36
N TYR A 166 -10.35 -11.19 27.07
CA TYR A 166 -9.03 -10.57 26.95
C TYR A 166 -8.51 -10.63 25.51
N LEU A 167 -8.39 -11.82 24.91
CA LEU A 167 -7.90 -11.97 23.54
C LEU A 167 -8.82 -11.31 22.51
N GLY A 168 -10.14 -11.36 22.73
CA GLY A 168 -11.13 -10.69 21.90
C GLY A 168 -10.95 -9.17 21.91
N SER A 169 -10.64 -8.58 23.06
CA SER A 169 -10.34 -7.15 23.16
C SER A 169 -8.99 -6.79 22.55
N GLU A 170 -7.95 -7.57 22.83
CA GLU A 170 -6.55 -7.35 22.38
C GLU A 170 -6.37 -7.54 20.87
N ILE A 171 -7.12 -8.45 20.25
CA ILE A 171 -7.04 -8.71 18.81
C ILE A 171 -8.19 -8.03 18.07
N GLY A 172 -9.42 -8.24 18.54
CA GLY A 172 -10.64 -7.84 17.82
C GLY A 172 -10.77 -6.33 17.64
N VAL A 173 -10.58 -5.54 18.71
CA VAL A 173 -10.77 -4.08 18.64
C VAL A 173 -9.72 -3.41 17.75
N PRO A 174 -8.40 -3.66 17.89
CA PRO A 174 -7.42 -3.14 16.93
C PRO A 174 -7.69 -3.62 15.50
N MET A 175 -8.15 -4.87 15.33
CA MET A 175 -8.46 -5.42 14.01
C MET A 175 -9.61 -4.68 13.31
N LEU A 176 -10.59 -4.13 14.03
CA LEU A 176 -11.64 -3.29 13.45
C LEU A 176 -11.05 -2.01 12.84
N PHE A 177 -10.14 -1.35 13.55
CA PHE A 177 -9.46 -0.15 13.03
C PHE A 177 -8.53 -0.48 11.86
N ILE A 178 -7.77 -1.57 11.97
CA ILE A 178 -6.92 -2.08 10.86
C ILE A 178 -7.79 -2.43 9.64
N ALA A 179 -8.95 -3.03 9.83
CA ALA A 179 -9.85 -3.35 8.73
C ALA A 179 -10.40 -2.11 8.04
N ALA A 180 -10.82 -1.10 8.82
CA ALA A 180 -11.31 0.16 8.29
C ALA A 180 -10.25 0.91 7.46
N LEU A 181 -9.00 0.92 7.94
CA LEU A 181 -7.92 1.72 7.36
C LEU A 181 -7.08 0.99 6.31
N CYS A 182 -6.80 -0.31 6.48
CA CYS A 182 -5.74 -1.00 5.74
C CYS A 182 -6.23 -2.15 4.85
N LEU A 183 -7.49 -2.61 4.97
CA LEU A 183 -7.98 -3.82 4.27
C LEU A 183 -8.98 -3.57 3.12
N GLY A 184 -9.39 -2.32 2.90
CA GLY A 184 -10.17 -1.93 1.72
C GLY A 184 -9.25 -1.51 0.57
N GLY A 185 -9.71 -1.62 -0.69
CA GLY A 185 -8.89 -1.22 -1.85
C GLY A 185 -8.49 0.26 -1.80
N ALA A 186 -9.50 1.15 -1.78
CA ALA A 186 -9.28 2.59 -1.67
C ALA A 186 -8.76 3.04 -0.30
N THR A 187 -9.23 2.43 0.79
CA THR A 187 -8.81 2.84 2.14
C THR A 187 -7.34 2.52 2.40
N ARG A 188 -6.86 1.34 1.98
CA ARG A 188 -5.45 0.96 2.09
C ARG A 188 -4.51 1.99 1.46
N ALA A 189 -4.87 2.53 0.29
CA ALA A 189 -4.03 3.48 -0.43
C ALA A 189 -4.02 4.88 0.21
N ILE A 190 -5.12 5.32 0.81
CA ILE A 190 -5.32 6.72 1.21
C ILE A 190 -5.38 6.90 2.74
N ALA A 191 -6.13 6.07 3.45
CA ALA A 191 -6.50 6.30 4.84
C ALA A 191 -5.31 6.33 5.82
N PRO A 192 -4.27 5.46 5.70
CA PRO A 192 -3.08 5.53 6.54
C PRO A 192 -2.34 6.88 6.46
N TRP A 193 -2.38 7.54 5.29
CA TRP A 193 -1.76 8.84 5.09
C TRP A 193 -2.59 9.99 5.66
N LEU A 194 -3.92 9.86 5.64
CA LEU A 194 -4.84 10.85 6.20
C LEU A 194 -4.94 10.79 7.72
N LEU A 195 -4.79 9.61 8.32
CA LEU A 195 -4.91 9.40 9.76
C LEU A 195 -4.07 10.39 10.60
N PRO A 196 -2.73 10.55 10.39
CA PRO A 196 -1.94 11.48 11.20
C PRO A 196 -2.39 12.94 11.05
N LEU A 197 -2.88 13.34 9.87
CA LEU A 197 -3.41 14.68 9.63
C LEU A 197 -4.71 14.91 10.41
N LEU A 198 -5.61 13.93 10.35
CA LEU A 198 -6.90 13.99 11.03
C LEU A 198 -6.75 13.88 12.55
N LEU A 199 -5.76 13.15 13.05
CA LEU A 199 -5.41 13.16 14.47
C LEU A 199 -5.06 14.57 14.96
N VAL A 200 -4.24 15.32 14.20
CA VAL A 200 -3.88 16.71 14.54
C VAL A 200 -5.11 17.63 14.53
N LEU A 201 -5.96 17.52 13.50
CA LEU A 201 -7.14 18.38 13.37
C LEU A 201 -8.20 18.08 14.44
N VAL A 202 -8.49 16.80 14.70
CA VAL A 202 -9.46 16.41 15.75
C VAL A 202 -8.92 16.76 17.13
N TRP A 203 -7.62 16.58 17.37
CA TRP A 203 -6.98 17.04 18.60
C TRP A 203 -7.12 18.55 18.80
N ALA A 204 -6.95 19.35 17.74
CA ALA A 204 -7.16 20.80 17.79
C ALA A 204 -8.62 21.17 18.10
N SER A 205 -9.60 20.44 17.55
CA SER A 205 -11.01 20.63 17.89
C SER A 205 -11.29 20.37 19.37
N ILE A 206 -10.73 19.29 19.94
CA ILE A 206 -10.88 19.02 21.38
C ILE A 206 -10.22 20.11 22.22
N GLY A 207 -9.03 20.58 21.82
CA GLY A 207 -8.39 21.71 22.48
C GLY A 207 -9.25 22.98 22.47
N GLY A 208 -9.97 23.25 21.37
CA GLY A 208 -10.91 24.37 21.28
C GLY A 208 -12.15 24.21 22.16
N VAL A 209 -12.71 22.99 22.26
CA VAL A 209 -13.80 22.69 23.19
C VAL A 209 -13.35 22.84 24.65
N ASP A 210 -12.14 22.38 24.97
CA ASP A 210 -11.56 22.53 26.31
C ASP A 210 -11.32 24.00 26.66
N LEU A 211 -10.86 24.80 25.69
CA LEU A 211 -10.73 26.24 25.85
C LEU A 211 -12.10 26.89 26.11
N LEU A 212 -13.13 26.54 25.34
CA LEU A 212 -14.49 27.04 25.56
C LEU A 212 -14.98 26.70 26.97
N ALA A 213 -14.84 25.43 27.38
CA ALA A 213 -15.23 24.97 28.70
C ALA A 213 -14.52 25.76 29.82
N TRP A 214 -13.22 26.02 29.65
CA TRP A 214 -12.44 26.83 30.59
C TRP A 214 -12.92 28.28 30.66
N ILE A 215 -13.16 28.94 29.52
CA ILE A 215 -13.65 30.33 29.48
C ILE A 215 -15.03 30.46 30.15
N VAL A 216 -15.92 29.48 29.89
CA VAL A 216 -17.25 29.40 30.50
C VAL A 216 -17.14 29.22 32.03
N ALA A 217 -16.27 28.32 32.48
CA ALA A 217 -16.01 28.11 33.91
C ALA A 217 -15.44 29.37 34.60
N ALA A 218 -14.60 30.14 33.89
CA ALA A 218 -14.08 31.42 34.34
C ALA A 218 -15.13 32.56 34.34
N ARG A 219 -16.39 32.29 33.96
CA ARG A 219 -17.51 33.24 33.93
C ARG A 219 -17.25 34.53 33.13
N SER A 220 -16.47 34.44 32.06
CA SER A 220 -16.10 35.61 31.24
C SER A 220 -17.31 36.34 30.65
N ASP A 221 -17.41 37.65 30.88
CA ASP A 221 -18.60 38.43 30.51
C ASP A 221 -18.77 38.64 29.00
N TRP A 222 -17.67 38.77 28.25
CA TRP A 222 -17.71 38.89 26.80
C TRP A 222 -18.29 37.65 26.12
N LEU A 223 -18.02 36.45 26.65
CA LEU A 223 -18.54 35.20 26.10
C LEU A 223 -20.03 35.03 26.41
N LYS A 224 -20.54 35.61 27.51
CA LYS A 224 -22.00 35.63 27.80
C LYS A 224 -22.77 36.53 26.82
N ALA A 225 -22.13 37.60 26.34
CA ALA A 225 -22.73 38.49 25.35
C ALA A 225 -22.75 37.88 23.94
N MET A 226 -21.79 37.00 23.61
CA MET A 226 -21.65 36.40 22.28
C MET A 226 -22.89 35.63 21.80
N PRO A 227 -23.51 34.73 22.59
CA PRO A 227 -24.76 34.04 22.24
C PRO A 227 -25.94 34.96 21.93
N GLY A 228 -25.94 36.19 22.46
CA GLY A 228 -26.95 37.20 22.17
C GLY A 228 -26.76 37.85 20.80
N TRP A 229 -25.52 37.86 20.28
CA TRP A 229 -25.15 38.44 18.98
C TRP A 229 -25.03 37.38 17.87
N LEU A 230 -24.63 36.16 18.25
CA LEU A 230 -24.44 34.98 17.42
C LEU A 230 -25.18 33.82 18.07
N ASN A 231 -25.86 32.97 17.30
CA ASN A 231 -26.50 31.77 17.86
C ASN A 231 -25.47 30.90 18.65
N ALA A 232 -25.84 30.40 19.83
CA ALA A 232 -24.97 29.58 20.70
C ALA A 232 -24.34 28.38 19.98
N TYR A 233 -25.08 27.72 19.07
CA TYR A 233 -24.56 26.63 18.25
C TYR A 233 -23.43 27.09 17.31
N VAL A 234 -23.51 28.32 16.79
CA VAL A 234 -22.47 28.92 15.93
C VAL A 234 -21.23 29.24 16.75
N VAL A 235 -21.38 29.75 17.97
CA VAL A 235 -20.25 29.98 18.88
C VAL A 235 -19.55 28.66 19.19
N MET A 236 -20.31 27.62 19.57
CA MET A 236 -19.76 26.28 19.83
C MET A 236 -19.02 25.71 18.61
N LEU A 237 -19.64 25.78 17.42
CA LEU A 237 -19.01 25.33 16.17
C LEU A 237 -17.73 26.12 15.87
N GLY A 238 -17.73 27.42 16.15
CA GLY A 238 -16.56 28.28 16.06
C GLY A 238 -15.39 27.75 16.89
N PHE A 239 -15.62 27.37 18.15
CA PHE A 239 -14.57 26.78 18.99
C PHE A 239 -14.12 25.38 18.55
N VAL A 240 -14.96 24.63 17.82
CA VAL A 240 -14.58 23.33 17.24
C VAL A 240 -13.72 23.50 15.98
N VAL A 241 -14.04 24.46 15.12
CA VAL A 241 -13.45 24.59 13.77
C VAL A 241 -12.34 25.65 13.71
N ALA A 242 -12.45 26.77 14.44
CA ALA A 242 -11.44 27.84 14.42
C ALA A 242 -10.02 27.36 14.78
N PRO A 243 -9.80 26.40 15.73
CA PRO A 243 -8.47 25.86 15.98
C PRO A 243 -7.82 25.23 14.74
N TRP A 244 -8.59 24.82 13.74
CA TRP A 244 -8.05 24.28 12.50
C TRP A 244 -7.25 25.31 11.72
N LEU A 245 -7.53 26.61 11.85
CA LEU A 245 -6.73 27.66 11.19
C LEU A 245 -5.28 27.62 11.68
N ILE A 246 -5.07 27.33 12.97
CA ILE A 246 -3.75 27.19 13.57
C ILE A 246 -3.17 25.80 13.27
N ALA A 247 -3.99 24.75 13.44
CA ALA A 247 -3.57 23.36 13.24
C ALA A 247 -3.36 22.97 11.77
N TRP A 248 -3.84 23.78 10.83
CA TRP A 248 -3.66 23.55 9.39
C TRP A 248 -2.19 23.64 8.99
N TRP A 249 -1.43 24.60 9.54
CA TRP A 249 0.00 24.72 9.23
C TRP A 249 0.80 23.46 9.61
N PRO A 250 0.76 22.95 10.86
CA PRO A 250 1.48 21.74 11.22
C PRO A 250 0.94 20.50 10.49
N ALA A 251 -0.38 20.39 10.28
CA ALA A 251 -0.95 19.30 9.48
C ALA A 251 -0.42 19.34 8.03
N ARG A 252 -0.41 20.50 7.39
CA ARG A 252 0.13 20.67 6.03
C ARG A 252 1.62 20.35 5.96
N GLN A 253 2.39 20.78 6.96
CA GLN A 253 3.82 20.49 7.02
C GLN A 253 4.08 18.98 7.18
N LEU A 254 3.29 18.31 8.03
CA LEU A 254 3.33 16.85 8.20
C LEU A 254 3.00 16.13 6.89
N GLY A 255 1.96 16.56 6.18
CA GLY A 255 1.58 15.99 4.88
C GLY A 255 2.68 16.16 3.83
N ARG A 256 3.32 17.34 3.76
CA ARG A 256 4.46 17.60 2.88
C ARG A 256 5.68 16.75 3.24
N TRP A 257 5.96 16.57 4.53
CA TRP A 257 7.05 15.72 4.99
C TRP A 257 6.81 14.26 4.63
N LEU A 258 5.59 13.75 4.83
CA LEU A 258 5.19 12.40 4.44
C LEU A 258 5.33 12.19 2.92
N GLY A 259 4.85 13.14 2.13
CA GLY A 259 5.02 13.13 0.67
C GLY A 259 6.49 13.15 0.26
N ALA A 260 7.30 14.01 0.88
CA ALA A 260 8.74 14.09 0.62
C ALA A 260 9.46 12.79 1.01
N ALA A 261 9.14 12.21 2.17
CA ALA A 261 9.71 10.94 2.62
C ALA A 261 9.33 9.78 1.68
N TYR A 262 8.09 9.78 1.16
CA TYR A 262 7.66 8.83 0.13
C TYR A 262 8.43 9.01 -1.19
N THR A 263 8.60 10.25 -1.66
CA THR A 263 9.38 10.55 -2.88
C THR A 263 10.87 10.25 -2.72
N ARG A 264 11.42 10.39 -1.50
CA ARG A 264 12.81 10.05 -1.16
C ARG A 264 13.02 8.57 -0.87
N LYS A 265 11.98 7.74 -0.99
CA LYS A 265 11.98 6.28 -0.75
C LYS A 265 12.33 5.86 0.67
N TRP A 266 12.18 6.78 1.62
CA TRP A 266 12.27 6.44 3.03
C TRP A 266 11.03 5.68 3.48
N LEU A 267 9.90 5.89 2.80
CA LEU A 267 8.65 5.18 3.01
C LEU A 267 8.28 4.40 1.74
N SER A 268 7.94 3.12 1.91
CA SER A 268 7.24 2.31 0.91
C SER A 268 5.79 2.11 1.32
N GLU A 269 4.90 1.79 0.36
CA GLU A 269 3.50 1.47 0.63
C GLU A 269 3.37 0.38 1.72
N LEU A 270 4.18 -0.68 1.60
CA LEU A 270 4.17 -1.81 2.54
C LEU A 270 4.57 -1.39 3.95
N ILE A 271 5.63 -0.58 4.07
CA ILE A 271 6.13 -0.14 5.37
C ILE A 271 5.15 0.83 6.03
N VAL A 272 4.50 1.72 5.26
CA VAL A 272 3.46 2.61 5.82
C VAL A 272 2.28 1.82 6.36
N LEU A 273 1.82 0.79 5.63
CA LEU A 273 0.75 -0.08 6.11
C LEU A 273 1.17 -0.91 7.33
N PHE A 274 2.40 -1.43 7.32
CA PHE A 274 2.98 -2.13 8.47
C PHE A 274 3.03 -1.22 9.71
N THR A 275 3.50 0.01 9.56
CA THR A 275 3.54 1.01 10.62
C THR A 275 2.14 1.39 11.09
N ALA A 276 1.16 1.49 10.19
CA ALA A 276 -0.22 1.75 10.59
C ALA A 276 -0.80 0.61 11.44
N VAL A 277 -0.58 -0.65 11.01
CA VAL A 277 -1.01 -1.85 11.76
C VAL A 277 -0.41 -1.86 13.18
N TRP A 278 0.91 -1.74 13.30
CA TRP A 278 1.57 -1.73 14.60
C TRP A 278 1.26 -0.47 15.41
N GLY A 279 1.13 0.68 14.74
CA GLY A 279 0.84 1.96 15.36
C GLY A 279 -0.53 1.97 16.03
N ILE A 280 -1.55 1.39 15.40
CA ILE A 280 -2.88 1.22 16.00
C ILE A 280 -2.79 0.38 17.28
N VAL A 281 -2.10 -0.76 17.24
CA VAL A 281 -1.96 -1.67 18.39
C VAL A 281 -1.24 -0.99 19.55
N LEU A 282 -0.11 -0.35 19.28
CA LEU A 282 0.68 0.34 20.30
C LEU A 282 -0.03 1.59 20.83
N LEU A 283 -0.78 2.31 19.99
CA LEU A 283 -1.58 3.45 20.42
C LEU A 283 -2.70 3.02 21.36
N MET A 284 -3.40 1.93 21.05
CA MET A 284 -4.41 1.37 21.95
C MET A 284 -3.80 0.93 23.29
N ARG A 285 -2.60 0.36 23.26
CA ARG A 285 -1.86 0.01 24.49
C ARG A 285 -1.44 1.25 25.29
N ALA A 286 -0.99 2.30 24.62
CA ALA A 286 -0.68 3.60 25.23
C ALA A 286 -1.94 4.23 25.86
N LEU A 287 -3.09 4.15 25.19
CA LEU A 287 -4.37 4.62 25.72
C LEU A 287 -4.75 3.83 26.98
N GLY A 288 -4.60 2.49 26.97
CA GLY A 288 -4.84 1.66 28.15
C GLY A 288 -3.98 2.06 29.35
N ALA A 289 -2.68 2.28 29.14
CA ALA A 289 -1.76 2.72 30.19
C ALA A 289 -1.94 4.20 30.61
N GLY A 290 -2.64 5.00 29.79
CA GLY A 290 -2.86 6.43 30.02
C GLY A 290 -3.68 6.74 31.27
N GLY A 291 -4.48 5.80 31.76
CA GLY A 291 -5.25 5.97 33.00
C GLY A 291 -4.35 6.26 34.22
N ASP A 292 -3.27 5.50 34.36
CA ASP A 292 -2.33 5.62 35.49
C ASP A 292 -1.16 6.55 35.19
N MET A 293 -0.68 6.56 33.94
CA MET A 293 0.54 7.26 33.56
C MET A 293 0.30 8.63 32.89
N GLY A 294 -0.95 8.98 32.57
CA GLY A 294 -1.26 10.19 31.81
C GLY A 294 -0.51 10.25 30.48
N LEU A 295 0.09 11.40 30.16
CA LEU A 295 0.88 11.59 28.93
C LEU A 295 2.16 10.73 28.87
N ALA A 296 2.69 10.27 30.01
CA ALA A 296 3.87 9.41 30.02
C ALA A 296 3.61 8.04 29.36
N ALA A 297 2.34 7.63 29.24
CA ALA A 297 1.96 6.42 28.50
C ALA A 297 2.37 6.44 27.02
N ALA A 298 2.67 7.62 26.45
CA ALA A 298 3.22 7.75 25.10
C ALA A 298 4.54 6.98 24.91
N VAL A 299 5.25 6.64 26.00
CA VAL A 299 6.43 5.75 25.96
C VAL A 299 6.12 4.39 25.30
N MET A 300 4.87 3.92 25.38
CA MET A 300 4.43 2.68 24.75
C MET A 300 4.46 2.71 23.21
N LEU A 301 4.64 3.90 22.61
CA LEU A 301 4.82 4.07 21.16
C LEU A 301 6.29 3.94 20.72
N LEU A 302 7.26 3.99 21.64
CA LEU A 302 8.69 3.88 21.32
C LEU A 302 9.09 2.65 20.48
N PRO A 303 8.46 1.47 20.64
CA PRO A 303 8.74 0.32 19.80
C PRO A 303 8.60 0.59 18.29
N LEU A 304 7.78 1.57 17.87
CA LEU A 304 7.68 1.96 16.45
C LEU A 304 9.01 2.46 15.86
N ALA A 305 9.95 2.93 16.68
CA ALA A 305 11.27 3.37 16.24
C ALA A 305 12.10 2.24 15.58
N TRP A 306 11.75 0.97 15.85
CA TRP A 306 12.35 -0.16 15.13
C TRP A 306 12.06 -0.13 13.63
N VAL A 307 10.96 0.48 13.18
CA VAL A 307 10.64 0.58 11.75
C VAL A 307 11.70 1.37 10.98
N PRO A 308 11.93 2.66 11.24
CA PRO A 308 12.96 3.41 10.52
C PRO A 308 14.37 2.84 10.74
N LEU A 309 14.67 2.31 11.94
CA LEU A 309 15.99 1.72 12.22
C LEU A 309 16.26 0.47 11.36
N THR A 310 15.30 -0.45 11.29
CA THR A 310 15.44 -1.65 10.45
C THR A 310 15.46 -1.31 8.96
N MET A 311 14.69 -0.32 8.51
CA MET A 311 14.71 0.14 7.12
C MET A 311 16.04 0.81 6.74
N ALA A 312 16.66 1.58 7.64
CA ALA A 312 17.98 2.17 7.41
C ALA A 312 19.07 1.09 7.24
N ILE A 313 18.93 -0.05 7.93
CA ILE A 313 19.83 -1.20 7.78
C ILE A 313 19.52 -1.97 6.49
N ALA A 314 18.24 -2.24 6.22
CA ALA A 314 17.80 -2.98 5.03
C ALA A 314 18.15 -2.24 3.73
N GLY A 315 18.01 -0.92 3.70
CA GLY A 315 18.34 -0.08 2.54
C GLY A 315 19.83 -0.03 2.20
N ARG A 316 20.72 -0.51 3.09
CA ARG A 316 22.17 -0.62 2.84
C ARG A 316 22.57 -1.92 2.16
N GLN A 317 21.65 -2.85 1.95
CA GLN A 317 21.97 -4.14 1.34
C GLN A 317 22.40 -3.97 -0.12
N ALA A 318 23.43 -4.71 -0.52
CA ALA A 318 24.00 -4.67 -1.86
C ALA A 318 22.94 -5.00 -2.93
N THR A 319 23.01 -4.27 -4.05
CA THR A 319 22.20 -4.58 -5.23
C THR A 319 22.84 -5.70 -6.00
N PRO A 320 22.07 -6.72 -6.45
CA PRO A 320 22.59 -7.70 -7.40
C PRO A 320 23.23 -7.00 -8.60
N PRO A 321 24.32 -7.53 -9.16
CA PRO A 321 24.94 -6.94 -10.35
C PRO A 321 23.97 -6.96 -11.54
N GLY A 322 23.99 -5.90 -12.33
CA GLY A 322 23.07 -5.69 -13.47
C GLY A 322 21.82 -4.90 -13.09
N ARG A 323 21.09 -4.40 -14.10
CA ARG A 323 19.83 -3.68 -13.86
C ARG A 323 18.70 -4.67 -13.55
N PRO A 324 17.72 -4.33 -12.69
CA PRO A 324 16.55 -5.17 -12.49
C PRO A 324 15.78 -5.38 -13.82
N PRO A 325 15.24 -6.59 -14.08
CA PRO A 325 14.40 -6.84 -15.23
C PRO A 325 13.10 -6.03 -15.14
N THR A 326 12.62 -5.54 -16.28
CA THR A 326 11.41 -4.70 -16.37
C THR A 326 10.29 -5.49 -17.04
N LEU A 327 9.16 -5.60 -16.35
CA LEU A 327 7.92 -6.20 -16.83
C LEU A 327 7.00 -5.12 -17.38
N LEU A 328 6.62 -5.23 -18.64
CA LEU A 328 5.52 -4.48 -19.22
C LEU A 328 4.22 -5.27 -19.10
N VAL A 329 3.21 -4.66 -18.49
CA VAL A 329 1.87 -5.23 -18.39
C VAL A 329 0.98 -4.56 -19.43
N LEU A 330 0.52 -5.36 -20.40
CA LEU A 330 -0.46 -4.96 -21.39
C LEU A 330 -1.77 -5.71 -21.10
N ARG A 331 -2.87 -4.98 -21.07
CA ARG A 331 -4.17 -5.57 -20.75
C ARG A 331 -5.20 -5.01 -21.69
N VAL A 332 -5.80 -5.93 -22.44
CA VAL A 332 -6.72 -5.59 -23.48
C VAL A 332 -8.04 -6.28 -23.14
N PHE A 333 -8.94 -5.50 -22.53
CA PHE A 333 -10.35 -5.82 -22.28
C PHE A 333 -10.77 -6.57 -20.98
N GLN A 334 -11.76 -5.96 -20.31
CA GLN A 334 -12.82 -6.48 -19.41
C GLN A 334 -12.57 -6.93 -17.95
N ARG A 335 -13.31 -6.24 -17.06
CA ARG A 335 -14.25 -6.61 -15.95
C ARG A 335 -14.23 -7.97 -15.22
N ASP A 336 -13.35 -8.92 -15.55
CA ASP A 336 -13.30 -10.19 -14.84
C ASP A 336 -12.44 -10.08 -13.56
N ALA A 337 -13.10 -10.11 -12.40
CA ALA A 337 -12.46 -10.01 -11.09
C ALA A 337 -11.41 -11.10 -10.84
N GLN A 338 -11.56 -12.30 -11.42
CA GLN A 338 -10.62 -13.40 -11.20
C GLN A 338 -9.28 -13.17 -11.91
N VAL A 339 -9.32 -12.68 -13.16
CA VAL A 339 -8.10 -12.37 -13.90
C VAL A 339 -7.48 -11.07 -13.41
N GLN A 340 -8.27 -10.09 -13.00
CA GLN A 340 -7.74 -8.93 -12.27
C GLN A 340 -7.00 -9.35 -10.99
N ALA A 341 -7.46 -10.38 -10.27
CA ALA A 341 -6.72 -10.92 -9.13
C ALA A 341 -5.43 -11.66 -9.55
N LEU A 342 -5.42 -12.35 -10.70
CA LEU A 342 -4.22 -12.96 -11.28
C LEU A 342 -3.15 -11.92 -11.58
N PHE A 343 -3.49 -10.85 -12.32
CA PHE A 343 -2.54 -9.78 -12.66
C PHE A 343 -1.97 -9.14 -11.41
N ASP A 344 -2.82 -8.77 -10.47
CA ASP A 344 -2.41 -8.19 -9.20
C ASP A 344 -1.43 -9.09 -8.42
N ASP A 345 -1.72 -10.39 -8.34
CA ASP A 345 -0.85 -11.35 -7.65
C ASP A 345 0.49 -11.52 -8.37
N VAL A 346 0.49 -11.59 -9.70
CA VAL A 346 1.71 -11.74 -10.51
C VAL A 346 2.57 -10.48 -10.44
N VAL A 347 1.98 -9.30 -10.59
CA VAL A 347 2.66 -8.01 -10.47
C VAL A 347 3.23 -7.84 -9.07
N GLU A 348 2.47 -8.13 -8.02
CA GLU A 348 2.95 -8.00 -6.64
C GLU A 348 4.15 -8.91 -6.36
N ARG A 349 4.17 -10.11 -6.96
CA ARG A 349 5.30 -11.03 -6.90
C ARG A 349 6.49 -10.56 -7.71
N TRP A 350 6.25 -10.04 -8.91
CA TRP A 350 7.31 -9.52 -9.78
C TRP A 350 8.07 -8.36 -9.13
N ARG A 351 7.37 -7.47 -8.42
CA ARG A 351 7.95 -6.33 -7.68
C ARG A 351 9.04 -6.72 -6.67
N LEU A 352 9.15 -7.99 -6.27
CA LEU A 352 10.24 -8.45 -5.39
C LEU A 352 11.60 -8.48 -6.08
N THR A 353 11.63 -8.50 -7.42
CA THR A 353 12.85 -8.70 -8.20
C THR A 353 12.98 -7.82 -9.43
N GLY A 354 11.90 -7.18 -9.90
CA GLY A 354 11.92 -6.40 -11.13
C GLY A 354 10.97 -5.21 -11.13
N ASN A 355 11.26 -4.25 -11.99
CA ASN A 355 10.41 -3.09 -12.22
C ASN A 355 9.13 -3.50 -12.95
N THR A 356 8.03 -2.79 -12.69
CA THR A 356 6.77 -2.95 -13.42
C THR A 356 6.42 -1.65 -14.11
N VAL A 357 6.13 -1.72 -15.40
CA VAL A 357 5.61 -0.60 -16.20
C VAL A 357 4.28 -1.00 -16.83
N LEU A 358 3.33 -0.07 -16.91
CA LEU A 358 2.04 -0.32 -17.54
C LEU A 358 1.44 0.94 -18.16
N ILE A 359 0.54 0.73 -19.13
CA ILE A 359 -0.36 1.76 -19.64
C ILE A 359 -1.64 1.70 -18.81
N ALA A 360 -1.92 2.78 -18.09
CA ALA A 360 -3.06 2.84 -17.17
C ALA A 360 -4.38 2.94 -17.93
N GLY A 361 -5.38 2.20 -17.47
CA GLY A 361 -6.76 2.25 -17.99
C GLY A 361 -7.74 2.69 -16.91
N THR A 362 -8.91 3.18 -17.31
CA THR A 362 -9.97 3.70 -16.42
C THR A 362 -10.45 2.69 -15.36
N ASP A 363 -10.24 1.40 -15.59
CA ASP A 363 -10.66 0.27 -14.78
C ASP A 363 -9.68 -0.09 -13.64
N LEU A 364 -8.44 0.42 -13.67
CA LEU A 364 -7.41 0.13 -12.67
C LEU A 364 -7.27 1.20 -11.59
N VAL A 365 -7.92 2.34 -11.81
CA VAL A 365 -7.80 3.58 -11.04
C VAL A 365 -8.10 3.41 -9.54
N GLU A 366 -8.73 2.33 -9.09
CA GLU A 366 -8.93 2.05 -7.66
C GLU A 366 -7.87 1.18 -7.00
N ARG A 367 -7.18 0.34 -7.78
CA ARG A 367 -6.31 -0.73 -7.27
C ARG A 367 -4.83 -0.42 -7.45
N THR A 368 -4.50 0.53 -8.33
CA THR A 368 -3.16 1.09 -8.48
C THR A 368 -3.00 2.50 -7.94
N ILE A 369 -3.98 3.01 -7.17
CA ILE A 369 -3.81 4.29 -6.47
C ILE A 369 -2.57 4.20 -5.62
N ASP A 370 -1.55 4.96 -6.01
CA ASP A 370 -0.36 5.14 -5.21
C ASP A 370 -0.45 6.43 -4.38
N ALA A 371 0.31 6.50 -3.29
CA ALA A 371 0.46 7.70 -2.48
C ALA A 371 0.84 8.93 -3.33
N SER A 372 1.73 8.75 -4.32
CA SER A 372 2.14 9.81 -5.24
C SER A 372 0.98 10.37 -6.08
N ASP A 373 0.03 9.51 -6.48
CA ASP A 373 -1.17 9.90 -7.23
C ASP A 373 -2.08 10.78 -6.37
N ILE A 374 -2.25 10.39 -5.11
CA ILE A 374 -3.08 11.10 -4.15
C ILE A 374 -2.52 12.49 -3.87
N PHE A 375 -1.21 12.59 -3.61
CA PHE A 375 -0.56 13.90 -3.39
C PHE A 375 -0.68 14.80 -4.63
N SER A 376 -0.44 14.24 -5.82
CA SER A 376 -0.59 14.99 -7.09
C SER A 376 -2.03 15.46 -7.29
N PHE A 377 -3.02 14.64 -6.93
CA PHE A 377 -4.43 14.99 -7.04
C PHE A 377 -4.85 16.09 -6.07
N ILE A 378 -4.42 16.00 -4.81
CA ILE A 378 -4.70 17.02 -3.78
C ILE A 378 -4.06 18.36 -4.19
N ASP A 379 -2.88 18.33 -4.81
CA ASP A 379 -2.20 19.52 -5.33
C ASP A 379 -2.79 20.06 -6.64
N GLY A 380 -3.81 19.41 -7.22
CA GLY A 380 -4.41 19.82 -8.51
C GLY A 380 -3.54 19.52 -9.74
N ARG A 381 -2.45 18.77 -9.57
CA ARG A 381 -1.46 18.43 -10.61
C ARG A 381 -1.72 17.09 -11.29
N LEU A 382 -2.87 16.46 -11.06
CA LEU A 382 -3.21 15.17 -11.67
C LEU A 382 -3.16 15.23 -13.21
N ALA A 383 -3.56 16.35 -13.80
CA ALA A 383 -3.56 16.56 -15.25
C ALA A 383 -2.15 16.51 -15.86
N GLU A 384 -1.12 16.89 -15.10
CA GLU A 384 0.28 16.78 -15.51
C GLU A 384 0.70 15.33 -15.67
N ARG A 385 -0.04 14.36 -15.10
CA ARG A 385 0.26 12.93 -15.22
C ARG A 385 -0.23 12.30 -16.52
N PHE A 386 -0.89 13.05 -17.38
CA PHE A 386 -1.35 12.56 -18.67
C PHE A 386 -0.37 12.91 -19.79
N ILE A 387 -0.16 11.98 -20.72
CA ILE A 387 0.58 12.20 -21.95
C ILE A 387 -0.41 12.72 -22.99
N ARG A 388 -0.43 14.03 -23.17
CA ARG A 388 -1.28 14.72 -24.15
C ARG A 388 -0.63 14.74 -25.52
N HIS A 389 0.70 14.78 -25.54
CA HIS A 389 1.48 14.87 -26.78
C HIS A 389 2.54 13.77 -26.86
N PRO A 390 2.83 13.21 -28.06
CA PRO A 390 3.89 12.22 -28.24
C PRO A 390 5.27 12.68 -27.75
N SER A 391 5.57 13.98 -27.81
CA SER A 391 6.82 14.56 -27.30
C SER A 391 6.99 14.42 -25.78
N GLU A 392 5.91 14.30 -25.03
CA GLU A 392 5.93 14.18 -23.57
C GLU A 392 6.26 12.76 -23.10
N VAL A 393 6.13 11.76 -23.99
CA VAL A 393 6.35 10.34 -23.64
C VAL A 393 7.75 10.12 -23.07
N ASN A 394 8.79 10.65 -23.74
CA ASN A 394 10.17 10.50 -23.29
C ASN A 394 10.41 11.12 -21.91
N ALA A 395 9.98 12.36 -21.71
CA ALA A 395 10.10 13.03 -20.43
C ALA A 395 9.38 12.23 -19.32
N ARG A 396 8.24 11.63 -19.66
CA ARG A 396 7.48 10.84 -18.70
C ARG A 396 8.16 9.53 -18.32
N VAL A 397 8.59 8.80 -19.33
CA VAL A 397 9.23 7.50 -19.20
C VAL A 397 10.60 7.65 -18.51
N ALA A 398 11.33 8.75 -18.79
CA ALA A 398 12.57 9.10 -18.09
C ALA A 398 12.34 9.47 -16.61
N GLY A 399 11.14 9.97 -16.27
CA GLY A 399 10.74 10.26 -14.90
C GLY A 399 10.34 9.03 -14.08
N PHE A 400 10.38 7.83 -14.64
CA PHE A 400 10.05 6.60 -13.93
C PHE A 400 11.01 6.33 -12.78
N ASP A 401 10.42 5.83 -11.70
CA ASP A 401 11.16 5.42 -10.54
C ASP A 401 11.53 3.94 -10.65
N LEU A 402 12.74 3.69 -11.13
CA LEU A 402 13.26 2.35 -11.39
C LEU A 402 14.17 1.80 -10.28
N GLN A 403 14.39 2.54 -9.19
CA GLN A 403 15.19 2.04 -8.07
C GLN A 403 14.30 1.40 -7.00
N ARG A 404 14.91 0.51 -6.23
CA ARG A 404 14.25 -0.21 -5.14
C ARG A 404 13.93 0.70 -3.96
N ASP A 405 12.83 0.41 -3.30
CA ASP A 405 12.51 0.93 -1.97
C ASP A 405 13.41 0.28 -0.90
N ALA A 406 13.42 0.85 0.32
CA ALA A 406 14.23 0.35 1.44
C ALA A 406 13.88 -1.09 1.87
N ASP A 407 12.66 -1.55 1.58
CA ASP A 407 12.22 -2.94 1.79
C ASP A 407 12.65 -3.89 0.65
N GLY A 408 13.39 -3.37 -0.34
CA GLY A 408 13.93 -4.11 -1.49
C GLY A 408 12.95 -4.29 -2.65
N ARG A 409 11.73 -3.77 -2.55
CA ARG A 409 10.70 -3.92 -3.58
C ARG A 409 10.80 -2.82 -4.63
N HIS A 410 10.27 -3.10 -5.81
CA HIS A 410 10.17 -2.16 -6.92
C HIS A 410 8.77 -1.54 -6.98
N ARG A 411 8.71 -0.25 -7.37
CA ARG A 411 7.46 0.49 -7.57
C ARG A 411 6.83 0.15 -8.92
N ILE A 412 5.52 0.37 -9.00
CA ILE A 412 4.76 0.26 -10.25
C ILE A 412 4.81 1.64 -10.91
N ASN A 413 5.20 1.68 -12.18
CA ASN A 413 5.28 2.89 -12.98
C ASN A 413 4.19 2.87 -14.04
N GLU A 414 3.42 3.96 -14.14
CA GLU A 414 2.24 4.01 -15.00
C GLU A 414 2.26 5.25 -15.87
N VAL A 415 1.80 5.10 -17.11
CA VAL A 415 1.50 6.23 -18.00
C VAL A 415 0.01 6.29 -18.29
N TYR A 416 -0.52 7.50 -18.23
CA TYR A 416 -1.90 7.78 -18.61
C TYR A 416 -1.88 8.36 -20.02
N CYS A 417 -2.38 7.59 -20.99
CA CYS A 417 -2.39 7.96 -22.39
C CYS A 417 -3.80 8.35 -22.85
N HIS A 418 -3.87 9.20 -23.87
CA HIS A 418 -5.08 9.43 -24.66
C HIS A 418 -5.08 8.48 -25.88
N ASP A 419 -6.23 8.37 -26.54
CA ASP A 419 -6.41 7.51 -27.72
C ASP A 419 -5.44 7.81 -28.88
N SER A 420 -4.87 9.01 -28.93
CA SER A 420 -3.89 9.42 -29.95
C SER A 420 -2.42 9.23 -29.56
N THR A 421 -2.13 8.91 -28.29
CA THR A 421 -0.74 8.88 -27.74
C THR A 421 -0.30 7.51 -27.22
N TRP A 422 -1.21 6.53 -27.17
CA TRP A 422 -0.91 5.20 -26.61
C TRP A 422 0.08 4.39 -27.46
N GLN A 423 0.10 4.53 -28.79
CA GLN A 423 1.03 3.79 -29.65
C GLN A 423 2.48 4.21 -29.39
N GLN A 424 2.75 5.52 -29.29
CA GLN A 424 4.09 6.02 -29.01
C GLN A 424 4.52 5.68 -27.59
N ALA A 425 3.59 5.67 -26.64
CA ALA A 425 3.85 5.20 -25.29
C ALA A 425 4.20 3.70 -25.27
N LEU A 426 3.46 2.87 -26.00
CA LEU A 426 3.73 1.44 -26.14
C LEU A 426 5.14 1.20 -26.69
N ASP A 427 5.50 1.83 -27.81
CA ASP A 427 6.82 1.69 -28.42
C ASP A 427 7.94 2.05 -27.43
N ALA A 428 7.75 3.15 -26.70
CA ALA A 428 8.71 3.61 -25.70
C ALA A 428 8.88 2.61 -24.55
N LEU A 429 7.78 2.05 -24.03
CA LEU A 429 7.80 1.08 -22.94
C LEU A 429 8.40 -0.26 -23.38
N VAL A 430 8.03 -0.75 -24.57
CA VAL A 430 8.56 -2.00 -25.13
C VAL A 430 10.08 -1.90 -25.31
N ALA A 431 10.60 -0.74 -25.75
CA ALA A 431 12.03 -0.54 -25.96
C ALA A 431 12.90 -0.70 -24.69
N GLY A 432 12.33 -0.50 -23.50
CA GLY A 432 13.03 -0.66 -22.22
C GLY A 432 12.55 -1.84 -21.37
N SER A 433 11.64 -2.66 -21.89
CA SER A 433 11.10 -3.82 -21.18
C SER A 433 11.79 -5.13 -21.60
N ASP A 434 11.94 -6.04 -20.65
CA ASP A 434 12.60 -7.34 -20.87
C ASP A 434 11.61 -8.46 -21.09
N VAL A 435 10.46 -8.35 -20.41
CA VAL A 435 9.38 -9.33 -20.44
C VAL A 435 8.04 -8.60 -20.51
N VAL A 436 7.09 -9.17 -21.23
CA VAL A 436 5.72 -8.64 -21.33
C VAL A 436 4.72 -9.68 -20.81
N LEU A 437 3.76 -9.22 -20.03
CA LEU A 437 2.54 -9.96 -19.70
C LEU A 437 1.37 -9.30 -20.43
N MET A 438 0.72 -10.03 -21.32
CA MET A 438 -0.37 -9.53 -22.15
C MET A 438 -1.67 -10.31 -21.88
N ASP A 439 -2.76 -9.61 -21.53
CA ASP A 439 -4.11 -10.20 -21.58
C ASP A 439 -4.66 -10.11 -23.01
N LEU A 440 -4.89 -11.26 -23.64
CA LEU A 440 -5.45 -11.37 -24.99
C LEU A 440 -6.76 -12.17 -25.02
N ARG A 441 -7.38 -12.38 -23.85
CA ARG A 441 -8.64 -13.10 -23.73
C ARG A 441 -9.76 -12.42 -24.52
N SER A 442 -10.68 -13.23 -25.04
CA SER A 442 -11.78 -12.77 -25.89
C SER A 442 -11.35 -11.94 -27.10
N PHE A 443 -10.08 -12.01 -27.51
CA PHE A 443 -9.58 -11.33 -28.69
C PHE A 443 -10.23 -11.88 -29.96
N LYS A 444 -10.61 -10.97 -30.85
CA LYS A 444 -11.22 -11.26 -32.16
C LYS A 444 -10.51 -10.46 -33.26
N THR A 445 -10.66 -10.92 -34.49
CA THR A 445 -10.02 -10.39 -35.70
C THR A 445 -10.20 -8.87 -35.92
N HIS A 446 -11.30 -8.29 -35.43
CA HIS A 446 -11.60 -6.85 -35.55
C HIS A 446 -10.84 -5.96 -34.54
N ASN A 447 -10.13 -6.55 -33.57
CA ASN A 447 -9.40 -5.82 -32.54
C ASN A 447 -8.05 -5.31 -33.08
N ARG A 448 -8.12 -4.29 -33.95
CA ARG A 448 -6.93 -3.73 -34.63
C ARG A 448 -5.83 -3.24 -33.66
N GLY A 449 -6.21 -2.77 -32.48
CA GLY A 449 -5.27 -2.34 -31.42
C GLY A 449 -4.34 -3.47 -30.96
N CYS A 450 -4.90 -4.64 -30.59
CA CYS A 450 -4.08 -5.77 -30.13
C CYS A 450 -3.20 -6.34 -31.23
N ARG A 451 -3.69 -6.36 -32.48
CA ARG A 451 -2.88 -6.80 -33.63
C ARG A 451 -1.65 -5.91 -33.80
N HIS A 452 -1.81 -4.60 -33.64
CA HIS A 452 -0.69 -3.67 -33.63
C HIS A 452 0.26 -3.95 -32.46
N GLU A 453 -0.25 -4.13 -31.23
CA GLU A 453 0.55 -4.48 -30.05
C GLU A 453 1.37 -5.76 -30.28
N LEU A 454 0.74 -6.84 -30.73
CA LEU A 454 1.41 -8.11 -31.05
C LEU A 454 2.54 -7.93 -32.08
N GLY A 455 2.30 -7.14 -33.14
CA GLY A 455 3.31 -6.85 -34.14
C GLY A 455 4.50 -6.06 -33.61
N VAL A 456 4.27 -5.08 -32.73
CA VAL A 456 5.34 -4.32 -32.05
C VAL A 456 6.17 -5.26 -31.16
N LEU A 457 5.50 -6.11 -30.38
CA LEU A 457 6.15 -7.10 -29.51
C LEU A 457 6.96 -8.14 -30.30
N ALA A 458 6.45 -8.58 -31.46
CA ALA A 458 7.13 -9.53 -32.33
C ALA A 458 8.44 -8.98 -32.89
N ARG A 459 8.49 -7.68 -33.22
CA ARG A 459 9.67 -7.02 -33.81
C ARG A 459 10.63 -6.41 -32.79
N ALA A 460 10.28 -6.37 -31.51
CA ALA A 460 11.09 -5.74 -30.48
C ALA A 460 12.45 -6.47 -30.31
N PRO A 461 13.60 -5.81 -30.52
CA PRO A 461 14.90 -6.50 -30.53
C PRO A 461 15.37 -6.92 -29.13
N ARG A 462 15.03 -6.14 -28.10
CA ARG A 462 15.49 -6.37 -26.71
C ARG A 462 14.54 -7.24 -25.88
N LEU A 463 13.34 -7.48 -26.40
CA LEU A 463 12.31 -8.21 -25.67
C LEU A 463 12.65 -9.70 -25.67
N GLY A 464 12.87 -10.24 -24.47
CA GLY A 464 13.21 -11.64 -24.30
C GLY A 464 11.99 -12.55 -24.40
N ARG A 465 10.88 -12.17 -23.77
CA ARG A 465 9.69 -13.02 -23.66
C ARG A 465 8.39 -12.23 -23.58
N VAL A 466 7.33 -12.82 -24.14
CA VAL A 466 5.95 -12.36 -24.06
C VAL A 466 5.10 -13.51 -23.55
N VAL A 467 4.52 -13.35 -22.36
CA VAL A 467 3.53 -14.29 -21.81
C VAL A 467 2.14 -13.76 -22.16
N VAL A 468 1.41 -14.51 -22.99
CA VAL A 468 0.08 -14.15 -23.47
C VAL A 468 -0.96 -15.02 -22.80
N LEU A 469 -1.93 -14.38 -22.15
CA LEU A 469 -3.08 -15.05 -21.54
C LEU A 469 -4.21 -15.15 -22.57
N THR A 470 -4.72 -16.37 -22.78
CA THR A 470 -5.83 -16.64 -23.71
C THR A 470 -6.97 -17.37 -22.99
N ASP A 471 -8.13 -17.43 -23.63
CA ASP A 471 -9.30 -18.21 -23.23
C ASP A 471 -9.90 -18.94 -24.45
N GLY A 472 -10.98 -19.70 -24.24
CA GLY A 472 -11.65 -20.43 -25.31
C GLY A 472 -12.27 -19.54 -26.40
N ASP A 473 -12.49 -18.25 -26.11
CA ASP A 473 -13.05 -17.28 -27.05
C ASP A 473 -11.97 -16.53 -27.84
N THR A 474 -10.69 -16.76 -27.55
CA THR A 474 -9.58 -16.09 -28.21
C THR A 474 -9.36 -16.64 -29.62
N ASP A 475 -9.37 -15.77 -30.64
CA ASP A 475 -8.95 -16.09 -32.00
C ASP A 475 -7.43 -16.28 -32.05
N ARG A 476 -6.99 -17.48 -31.65
CA ARG A 476 -5.58 -17.80 -31.43
C ARG A 476 -4.80 -17.88 -32.73
N ASP A 477 -5.41 -18.33 -33.81
CA ASP A 477 -4.73 -18.49 -35.10
C ASP A 477 -4.36 -17.12 -35.69
N GLU A 478 -5.27 -16.15 -35.61
CA GLU A 478 -4.99 -14.78 -36.01
C GLU A 478 -3.92 -14.13 -35.12
N ALA A 479 -3.99 -14.35 -33.80
CA ALA A 479 -2.99 -13.83 -32.88
C ALA A 479 -1.60 -14.45 -33.13
N ALA A 480 -1.55 -15.74 -33.43
CA ALA A 480 -0.31 -16.44 -33.77
C ALA A 480 0.26 -15.92 -35.09
N ALA A 481 -0.57 -15.69 -36.11
CA ALA A 481 -0.16 -15.11 -37.39
C ALA A 481 0.46 -13.72 -37.21
N ALA A 482 -0.10 -12.86 -36.35
CA ALA A 482 0.45 -11.55 -36.03
C ALA A 482 1.83 -11.60 -35.35
N THR A 483 2.22 -12.77 -34.83
CA THR A 483 3.49 -13.01 -34.13
C THR A 483 4.44 -13.94 -34.90
N ALA A 484 4.11 -14.32 -36.13
CA ALA A 484 4.86 -15.31 -36.90
C ALA A 484 6.34 -14.92 -37.14
N ASP A 485 6.62 -13.61 -37.26
CA ASP A 485 7.97 -13.08 -37.46
C ASP A 485 8.79 -13.00 -36.17
N ALA A 486 8.24 -13.43 -35.04
CA ALA A 486 8.93 -13.38 -33.75
C ALA A 486 10.02 -14.48 -33.66
N PRO A 487 11.13 -14.21 -32.96
CA PRO A 487 12.11 -15.24 -32.61
C PRO A 487 11.46 -16.46 -31.91
N PRO A 488 11.92 -17.69 -32.21
CA PRO A 488 11.40 -18.89 -31.59
C PRO A 488 11.41 -18.82 -30.05
N GLY A 489 10.32 -19.23 -29.43
CA GLY A 489 10.18 -19.24 -27.96
C GLY A 489 9.94 -17.87 -27.32
N ARG A 490 9.81 -16.78 -28.09
CA ARG A 490 9.45 -15.45 -27.57
C ARG A 490 8.05 -15.44 -26.95
N PHE A 491 7.07 -16.01 -27.65
CA PHE A 491 5.67 -16.03 -27.20
C PHE A 491 5.35 -17.33 -26.45
N VAL A 492 4.89 -17.18 -25.21
CA VAL A 492 4.41 -18.27 -24.35
C VAL A 492 2.92 -18.07 -24.13
N TRP A 493 2.11 -18.94 -24.70
CA TRP A 493 0.66 -18.87 -24.65
C TRP A 493 0.14 -19.70 -23.47
N ILE A 494 -0.62 -19.09 -22.58
CA ILE A 494 -1.18 -19.74 -21.39
C ILE A 494 -2.69 -19.62 -21.43
N ASP A 495 -3.38 -20.76 -21.48
CA ASP A 495 -4.83 -20.80 -21.26
C ASP A 495 -5.14 -20.42 -19.80
N SER A 496 -5.98 -19.41 -19.67
CA SER A 496 -6.38 -18.78 -18.42
C SER A 496 -7.90 -18.82 -18.21
N SER A 497 -8.62 -19.68 -18.97
CA SER A 497 -10.05 -19.97 -18.81
C SER A 497 -10.46 -20.31 -17.37
N ARG A 498 -9.56 -20.93 -16.59
CA ARG A 498 -9.71 -21.18 -15.15
C ARG A 498 -8.51 -20.64 -14.37
N VAL A 499 -8.75 -19.63 -13.54
CA VAL A 499 -7.72 -19.06 -12.66
C VAL A 499 -7.73 -19.73 -11.29
N ASN A 500 -6.66 -20.44 -10.97
CA ASN A 500 -6.41 -20.98 -9.63
C ASN A 500 -4.97 -20.66 -9.16
N ALA A 501 -4.62 -21.11 -7.95
CA ALA A 501 -3.29 -20.88 -7.39
C ALA A 501 -2.16 -21.53 -8.21
N ALA A 502 -2.42 -22.65 -8.89
CA ALA A 502 -1.44 -23.29 -9.77
C ALA A 502 -1.20 -22.44 -11.03
N LYS A 503 -2.27 -21.96 -11.66
CA LYS A 503 -2.21 -21.08 -12.83
C LYS A 503 -1.48 -19.77 -12.53
N ARG A 504 -1.72 -19.16 -11.37
CA ARG A 504 -0.94 -17.99 -10.91
C ARG A 504 0.57 -18.27 -10.85
N ARG A 505 0.97 -19.44 -10.34
CA ARG A 505 2.38 -19.84 -10.28
C ARG A 505 2.96 -20.13 -11.66
N GLU A 506 2.18 -20.72 -12.55
CA GLU A 506 2.55 -21.00 -13.95
C GLU A 506 2.84 -19.71 -14.71
N VAL A 507 1.93 -18.73 -14.66
CA VAL A 507 2.10 -17.41 -15.28
C VAL A 507 3.35 -16.72 -14.73
N LEU A 508 3.51 -16.66 -13.40
CA LEU A 508 4.69 -16.05 -12.79
C LEU A 508 5.99 -16.77 -13.19
N ALA A 509 5.99 -18.11 -13.24
CA ALA A 509 7.15 -18.88 -13.66
C ALA A 509 7.51 -18.62 -15.13
N ALA A 510 6.51 -18.49 -16.00
CA ALA A 510 6.71 -18.22 -17.41
C ALA A 510 7.37 -16.86 -17.67
N LEU A 511 7.17 -15.86 -16.80
CA LEU A 511 7.81 -14.55 -16.91
C LEU A 511 9.32 -14.60 -16.67
N PHE A 512 9.82 -15.57 -15.90
CA PHE A 512 11.25 -15.76 -15.75
C PHE A 512 11.79 -16.54 -16.95
N VAL A 513 12.64 -15.91 -17.75
CA VAL A 513 13.34 -16.58 -18.84
C VAL A 513 14.27 -17.62 -18.19
N ALA A 514 13.96 -18.91 -18.37
CA ALA A 514 14.84 -19.98 -17.93
C ALA A 514 16.16 -19.91 -18.72
N ASP A 515 17.28 -20.26 -18.08
CA ASP A 515 18.56 -20.51 -18.74
C ASP A 515 18.39 -21.63 -19.79
N THR A 516 17.95 -21.29 -20.99
CA THR A 516 17.91 -22.21 -22.14
C THR A 516 18.69 -21.64 -23.31
N ALA A 517 19.79 -20.96 -23.03
CA ALA A 517 20.90 -20.85 -23.97
C ALA A 517 22.09 -21.62 -23.37
N PRO A 518 22.67 -22.60 -24.07
CA PRO A 518 23.95 -23.14 -23.65
C PRO A 518 24.95 -21.97 -23.62
N THR A 519 25.72 -21.88 -22.54
CA THR A 519 26.94 -21.06 -22.53
C THR A 519 27.77 -21.41 -23.77
N PRO A 520 28.31 -20.42 -24.50
CA PRO A 520 29.25 -20.68 -25.59
C PRO A 520 30.47 -21.46 -25.09
#